data_AF-A0A0P0X0P2-F1
#
_entry.id   AF-A0A0P0X0P2-F1
#
_cell.length_a   1.000
_cell.length_b   1.000
_cell.length_c   1.000
_cell.angle_alpha   90.00
_cell.angle_beta   90.00
_cell.angle_gamma   90.00
#
_symmetry.space_group_name_H-M   'P 1'
#
loop_
_entity.id
_entity.type
_entity.pdbx_description
1 polymer ?
#
loop_
_entity_poly.entity_id
_entity_poly.type
_entity_poly.pdbx_seq_one_letter_code
_entity_poly.pdbx_strand_id
1 'polypeptide(L)'
;TDWSRAPFVATYRRYNVSNACVWDAAGAGASRCAGGGGGWMRRRMDWWSWMTLNWVRMNYMAYDYCADRKRFPHRFPAECIIPIGRT
;
A
#
# COMPACT_ATOMS: atom_id res chain seq x y z
N THR A 1 -12.13 22.58 6.43
CA THR A 1 -12.42 22.16 7.81
C THR A 1 -13.06 23.33 8.54
N ASP A 2 -14.14 23.09 9.26
CA ASP A 2 -14.85 24.09 10.07
C ASP A 2 -14.65 23.74 11.55
N TRP A 3 -13.82 24.52 12.25
CA TRP A 3 -13.39 24.22 13.62
C TRP A 3 -14.50 24.32 14.67
N SER A 4 -15.64 24.96 14.36
CA SER A 4 -16.81 24.94 15.24
C SER A 4 -17.37 23.53 15.47
N ARG A 5 -17.02 22.57 14.59
CA ARG A 5 -17.42 21.16 14.68
C ARG A 5 -16.42 20.24 15.39
N ALA A 6 -15.40 20.82 16.03
CA ALA A 6 -14.46 20.05 16.82
C ALA A 6 -15.14 19.41 18.06
N PRO A 7 -14.63 18.27 18.56
CA PRO A 7 -13.46 17.54 18.09
C PRO A 7 -13.77 16.60 16.91
N PHE A 8 -12.82 16.46 15.98
CA PHE A 8 -12.86 15.43 14.95
C PHE A 8 -12.18 14.17 15.50
N VAL A 9 -12.94 13.13 15.77
CA VAL A 9 -12.44 11.91 16.43
C VAL A 9 -12.36 10.75 15.43
N ALA A 10 -11.18 10.13 15.34
CA ALA A 10 -10.97 8.86 14.65
C ALA A 10 -10.68 7.76 15.66
N THR A 11 -11.20 6.55 15.45
CA THR A 11 -11.02 5.43 16.37
C THR A 11 -10.35 4.25 15.67
N TYR A 12 -9.42 3.61 16.38
CA TYR A 12 -8.66 2.45 15.89
C TYR A 12 -8.80 1.31 16.91
N ARG A 13 -8.87 0.07 16.42
CA ARG A 13 -8.94 -1.14 17.24
C ARG A 13 -8.07 -2.24 16.62
N ARG A 14 -7.71 -3.25 17.43
CA ARG A 14 -6.95 -4.44 16.98
C ARG A 14 -5.58 -4.10 16.39
N TYR A 15 -4.78 -3.32 17.11
CA TYR A 15 -3.36 -3.11 16.76
C TYR A 15 -2.65 -4.47 16.67
N ASN A 16 -2.07 -4.78 15.51
CA ASN A 16 -1.42 -6.06 15.25
C ASN A 16 -0.12 -5.83 14.46
N VAL A 17 1.01 -5.96 15.16
CA VAL A 17 2.36 -5.84 14.61
C VAL A 17 3.15 -7.07 15.04
N SER A 18 2.72 -8.24 14.55
CA SER A 18 3.33 -9.53 14.88
C SER A 18 4.41 -9.97 13.87
N ASN A 19 4.32 -9.52 12.61
CA ASN A 19 5.19 -9.97 11.51
C ASN A 19 5.99 -8.84 10.84
N ALA A 20 6.25 -7.76 11.58
CA ALA A 20 7.03 -6.63 11.07
C ALA A 20 8.54 -6.88 11.18
N CYS A 21 9.30 -6.21 10.32
CA CYS A 21 10.75 -6.12 10.44
C CYS A 21 11.10 -4.79 11.08
N VAL A 22 11.88 -4.83 12.16
CA VAL A 22 12.28 -3.62 12.89
C VAL A 22 13.69 -3.24 12.44
N TRP A 23 13.88 -1.97 12.08
CA TRP A 23 15.20 -1.44 11.82
C TRP A 23 15.95 -1.24 13.14
N ASP A 24 17.04 -1.96 13.34
CA ASP A 24 17.90 -1.77 14.50
C ASP A 24 18.91 -0.66 14.24
N ALA A 25 18.51 0.58 14.51
CA ALA A 25 19.37 1.75 14.41
C ALA A 25 20.45 1.81 15.52
N ALA A 26 20.21 1.16 16.66
CA ALA A 26 21.11 1.22 17.81
C ALA A 26 22.20 0.13 17.78
N GLY A 27 21.94 -0.98 17.09
CA GLY A 27 22.91 -2.05 16.87
C GLY A 27 23.65 -1.93 15.55
N ALA A 28 23.65 -3.00 14.76
CA ALA A 28 24.46 -3.13 13.55
C ALA A 28 23.98 -2.29 12.35
N GLY A 29 22.93 -1.47 12.49
CA GLY A 29 22.31 -0.77 11.37
C GLY A 29 21.67 -1.73 10.37
N ALA A 30 20.91 -2.71 10.88
CA ALA A 30 20.33 -3.77 10.07
C ALA A 30 18.84 -3.97 10.36
N SER A 31 18.09 -4.36 9.33
CA SER A 31 16.71 -4.82 9.47
C SER A 31 16.67 -6.17 10.17
N ARG A 32 15.91 -6.27 11.26
CA ARG A 32 15.63 -7.52 11.97
C ARG A 32 14.19 -7.94 11.72
N CYS A 33 14.03 -8.96 10.88
CA CYS A 33 12.78 -9.67 10.71
C CYS A 33 12.78 -10.92 11.60
N ALA A 34 12.04 -10.91 12.71
CA ALA A 34 11.89 -12.11 13.53
C ALA A 34 11.27 -13.24 12.68
N GLY A 35 11.86 -14.43 12.69
CA GLY A 35 11.35 -15.60 11.94
C GLY A 35 11.69 -15.66 10.44
N GLY A 36 12.67 -14.87 9.97
CA GLY A 36 13.17 -14.95 8.59
C GLY A 36 12.19 -14.36 7.58
N GLY A 37 12.20 -13.03 7.41
CA GLY A 37 11.56 -12.31 6.30
C GLY A 37 10.20 -12.86 5.89
N GLY A 38 9.19 -12.66 6.74
CA GLY A 38 7.93 -13.39 6.75
C GLY A 38 7.27 -13.56 5.38
N GLY A 39 6.62 -14.71 5.18
CA GLY A 39 6.04 -15.14 3.90
C GLY A 39 5.09 -14.13 3.21
N TRP A 40 4.68 -13.07 3.90
CA TRP A 40 4.01 -11.93 3.30
C TRP A 40 4.88 -11.21 2.24
N MET A 41 6.21 -11.14 2.41
CA MET A 41 7.12 -10.49 1.45
C MET A 41 7.19 -11.22 0.11
N ARG A 42 6.95 -12.53 0.10
CA ARG A 42 6.92 -13.36 -1.11
C ARG A 42 5.53 -13.52 -1.69
N ARG A 43 4.52 -12.89 -1.06
CA ARG A 43 3.13 -13.10 -1.42
C ARG A 43 2.81 -12.34 -2.70
N ARG A 44 2.13 -13.04 -3.61
CA ARG A 44 1.61 -12.49 -4.87
C ARG A 44 0.10 -12.48 -4.80
N MET A 45 -0.53 -11.55 -5.51
CA MET A 45 -1.99 -11.57 -5.64
C MET A 45 -2.40 -12.75 -6.52
N ASP A 46 -3.33 -13.55 -6.02
CA ASP A 46 -4.03 -14.52 -6.84
C ASP A 46 -5.02 -13.83 -7.79
N TRP A 47 -5.60 -14.63 -8.69
CA TRP A 47 -6.55 -14.15 -9.69
C TRP A 47 -7.74 -13.40 -9.07
N TRP A 48 -8.29 -13.92 -7.97
CA TRP A 48 -9.45 -13.33 -7.32
C TRP A 48 -9.13 -11.97 -6.72
N SER A 49 -7.98 -11.86 -6.04
CA SER A 49 -7.49 -10.61 -5.47
C SER A 49 -7.31 -9.53 -6.55
N TRP A 50 -6.80 -9.92 -7.72
CA TRP A 50 -6.69 -9.03 -8.88
C TRP A 50 -8.04 -8.56 -9.39
N MET A 51 -9.02 -9.45 -9.53
CA MET A 51 -10.36 -9.07 -9.98
C MET A 51 -11.04 -8.13 -9.00
N THR A 52 -10.93 -8.39 -7.70
CA THR A 52 -11.47 -7.51 -6.65
C THR A 52 -10.82 -6.12 -6.72
N LEU A 53 -9.50 -6.05 -6.86
CA LEU A 53 -8.80 -4.77 -7.01
C LEU A 53 -9.28 -4.01 -8.25
N ASN A 54 -9.41 -4.69 -9.39
CA ASN A 54 -9.87 -4.06 -10.62
C ASN A 54 -11.31 -3.52 -10.48
N TRP A 55 -12.19 -4.29 -9.84
CA TRP A 55 -13.57 -3.85 -9.58
C TRP A 55 -13.60 -2.60 -8.67
N VAL A 56 -12.81 -2.56 -7.60
CA VAL A 56 -12.72 -1.37 -6.73
C VAL A 56 -12.18 -0.16 -7.52
N ARG A 57 -11.15 -0.36 -8.36
CA ARG A 57 -10.60 0.71 -9.20
C ARG A 57 -11.65 1.27 -10.17
N MET A 58 -12.45 0.43 -10.80
CA MET A 58 -13.48 0.88 -11.76
C MET A 58 -14.65 1.60 -11.08
N ASN A 59 -15.01 1.23 -9.84
CA ASN A 59 -16.24 1.71 -9.22
C ASN A 59 -16.04 2.80 -8.15
N TYR A 60 -14.88 2.87 -7.48
CA TYR A 60 -14.70 3.75 -6.31
C TYR A 60 -13.45 4.64 -6.38
N MET A 61 -12.57 4.46 -7.37
CA MET A 61 -11.35 5.27 -7.47
C MET A 61 -11.66 6.65 -8.07
N ALA A 62 -11.56 7.69 -7.25
CA ALA A 62 -11.77 9.07 -7.67
C ALA A 62 -10.51 9.76 -8.20
N TYR A 63 -9.33 9.24 -7.87
CA TYR A 63 -8.05 9.77 -8.33
C TYR A 63 -7.02 8.64 -8.50
N ASP A 64 -6.29 8.68 -9.60
CA ASP A 64 -5.18 7.76 -9.90
C ASP A 64 -4.02 8.57 -10.49
N TYR A 65 -2.90 8.64 -9.75
CA TYR A 65 -1.72 9.38 -10.21
C TYR A 65 -1.08 8.75 -11.47
N CYS A 66 -1.26 7.44 -11.68
CA CYS A 66 -0.80 6.76 -12.89
C CYS A 66 -1.61 7.16 -14.13
N ALA A 67 -2.82 7.69 -13.95
CA ALA A 67 -3.66 8.22 -15.04
C ALA A 67 -3.56 9.75 -15.17
N ASP A 68 -2.87 10.43 -14.25
CA ASP A 68 -2.76 11.89 -14.21
C ASP A 68 -1.74 12.41 -15.24
N ARG A 69 -2.22 12.59 -16.48
CA ARG A 69 -1.42 13.13 -17.60
C ARG A 69 -0.95 14.56 -17.39
N LYS A 70 -1.66 15.34 -16.56
CA LYS A 70 -1.26 16.72 -16.27
C LYS A 70 -0.02 16.72 -15.38
N ARG A 71 0.02 15.81 -14.40
CA ARG A 71 1.17 15.62 -13.52
C ARG A 71 2.35 14.93 -14.22
N PHE A 72 2.08 13.95 -15.08
CA PHE A 72 3.09 13.18 -15.81
C PHE A 72 2.94 13.32 -17.34
N PRO A 73 3.32 14.47 -17.92
CA PRO A 73 3.07 14.74 -19.34
C PRO A 73 3.95 13.93 -20.29
N HIS A 74 5.18 13.57 -19.89
CA HIS A 74 6.14 12.90 -20.77
C HIS A 74 6.19 11.39 -20.57
N ARG A 75 6.18 10.94 -19.32
CA ARG A 75 6.28 9.52 -18.98
C ARG A 75 5.67 9.28 -17.62
N PHE A 76 4.91 8.20 -17.52
CA PHE A 76 4.39 7.73 -16.24
C PHE A 76 5.49 7.06 -15.41
N PRO A 77 5.33 7.06 -14.08
CA PRO A 77 6.15 6.26 -13.19
C PRO A 77 6.20 4.79 -13.62
N ALA A 78 7.35 4.14 -13.47
CA ALA A 78 7.60 2.81 -14.04
C ALA A 78 6.71 1.73 -13.43
N GLU A 79 6.35 1.88 -12.16
CA GLU A 79 5.45 1.00 -11.42
C GLU A 79 3.99 1.08 -11.90
N CYS A 80 3.61 2.10 -12.67
CA CYS A 80 2.28 2.18 -13.26
C CYS A 80 2.08 1.13 -14.36
N ILE A 81 3.16 0.55 -14.89
CA ILE A 81 3.16 -0.50 -15.90
C ILE A 81 3.26 -1.86 -15.19
N ILE A 82 2.31 -2.18 -14.32
CA ILE A 82 2.17 -3.54 -13.78
C ILE A 82 1.03 -4.21 -14.54
N PRO A 83 1.31 -5.23 -15.37
CA PRO A 83 0.26 -5.98 -16.05
C PRO A 83 -0.57 -6.75 -15.02
N ILE A 84 -1.88 -6.52 -15.04
CA ILE A 84 -2.86 -7.30 -14.26
C ILE A 84 -2.63 -8.78 -14.59
N GLY A 85 -2.35 -9.60 -13.57
CA GLY A 85 -2.27 -11.06 -13.71
C GLY A 85 -0.97 -11.63 -14.28
N ARG A 86 0.11 -10.86 -14.45
CA ARG A 86 1.44 -11.43 -14.75
C ARG A 86 2.43 -11.19 -13.63
N THR A 87 2.44 -12.14 -12.71
CA THR A 87 3.47 -12.28 -11.67
C THR A 87 3.22 -13.58 -10.92
#